data_AF-A0A4S2T142-F1
#
_entry.id   AF-A0A4S2T142-F1
#
_cell.length_a   1.000
_cell.length_b   1.000
_cell.length_c   1.000
_cell.angle_alpha   90.00
_cell.angle_beta   90.00
_cell.angle_gamma   90.00
#
_symmetry.space_group_name_H-M   'P 1'
#
loop_
_entity.id
_entity.type
_entity.pdbx_description
1 polymer ?
#
loop_
_entity_poly.entity_id
_entity_poly.type
_entity_poly.pdbx_seq_one_letter_code
_entity_poly.pdbx_strand_id
1 'polypeptide(L)'
;MALALVLVVVEGVTAFVRVGAVGFCWMVGGTIALLAPLVLLSRRSWSRVGADGITICWGLGHGRTYPWHEIQWIDVRETKGQGSSSHAVRMFLSGGRRRSLPGLYRSDMHPAPDFDEQFQRVVNWWELSTDQTARVRPSEQFRDRLTPTVVGLVGTIAIVVVMFAAFVIVRQL
;
A
#
# COMPACT_ATOMS: atom_id res chain seq x y z
N MET A 1 19.20 -5.93 -13.61
CA MET A 1 19.39 -6.62 -12.31
C MET A 1 20.86 -6.62 -11.89
N ALA A 2 21.78 -7.23 -12.63
CA ALA A 2 23.20 -7.29 -12.27
C ALA A 2 23.89 -5.92 -12.10
N LEU A 3 23.65 -4.97 -13.01
CA LEU A 3 24.26 -3.63 -12.95
C LEU A 3 23.79 -2.80 -11.76
N ALA A 4 22.51 -2.91 -11.39
CA ALA A 4 21.95 -2.25 -10.21
C ALA A 4 22.53 -2.83 -8.92
N LEU A 5 22.76 -4.14 -8.88
CA LEU A 5 23.40 -4.81 -7.75
C LEU A 5 24.83 -4.31 -7.53
N VAL A 6 25.61 -4.19 -8.61
CA VAL A 6 26.97 -3.64 -8.55
C VAL A 6 26.97 -2.20 -8.07
N LEU A 7 26.04 -1.38 -8.55
CA LEU A 7 25.91 0.02 -8.12
C LEU A 7 25.61 0.13 -6.62
N VAL A 8 24.68 -0.68 -6.10
CA VAL A 8 24.34 -0.74 -4.67
C VAL A 8 25.54 -1.20 -3.84
N VAL A 9 26.32 -2.17 -4.33
CA VAL A 9 27.54 -2.62 -3.64
C VAL A 9 28.59 -1.51 -3.59
N VAL A 10 28.80 -0.79 -4.69
CA VAL A 10 29.76 0.33 -4.75
C VAL A 10 29.32 1.49 -3.86
N GLU A 11 28.03 1.84 -3.85
CA GLU A 11 27.46 2.83 -2.94
C GLU A 11 27.59 2.39 -1.47
N GLY A 12 27.34 1.12 -1.18
CA GLY A 12 27.52 0.56 0.16
C GLY A 12 28.96 0.61 0.65
N VAL A 13 29.92 0.25 -0.20
CA VAL A 13 31.36 0.30 0.12
C VAL A 13 31.83 1.75 0.29
N THR A 14 31.42 2.66 -0.58
CA THR A 14 31.80 4.08 -0.49
C THR A 14 31.18 4.77 0.73
N ALA A 15 29.94 4.45 1.09
CA ALA A 15 29.31 4.89 2.32
C ALA A 15 30.04 4.35 3.56
N PHE A 16 30.43 3.07 3.56
CA PHE A 16 31.19 2.46 4.65
C PHE A 16 32.54 3.16 4.86
N VAL A 17 33.27 3.44 3.79
CA VAL A 17 34.60 4.10 3.86
C VAL A 17 34.49 5.54 4.35
N ARG A 18 33.45 6.29 3.96
CA ARG A 18 33.30 7.71 4.34
C ARG A 18 32.68 7.93 5.72
N VAL A 19 31.74 7.10 6.12
CA VAL A 19 30.97 7.26 7.37
C VAL A 19 31.55 6.42 8.52
N GLY A 20 32.42 5.46 8.18
CA GLY A 20 32.99 4.51 9.13
C GLY A 20 32.02 3.39 9.51
N ALA A 21 32.55 2.31 10.10
CA ALA A 21 31.79 1.10 10.39
C ALA A 21 30.58 1.35 11.29
N VAL A 22 30.73 2.20 12.31
CA VAL A 22 29.66 2.52 13.27
C VAL A 22 28.51 3.25 12.57
N GLY A 23 28.80 4.28 11.77
CA GLY A 23 27.76 5.03 11.08
C GLY A 23 27.08 4.22 9.96
N PHE A 24 27.83 3.35 9.28
CA PHE A 24 27.24 2.40 8.32
C PHE A 24 26.30 1.40 9.01
N CYS A 25 26.70 0.83 10.15
CA CYS A 25 25.83 -0.06 10.93
C CYS A 25 24.54 0.63 11.39
N TRP A 26 24.61 1.90 11.82
CA TRP A 26 23.41 2.69 12.16
C TRP A 26 22.53 2.95 10.95
N MET A 27 23.10 3.25 9.78
CA MET A 27 22.35 3.49 8.55
C MET A 27 21.62 2.23 8.07
N VAL A 28 22.32 1.10 8.02
CA VAL A 28 21.75 -0.20 7.67
C VAL A 28 20.70 -0.62 8.71
N GLY A 29 21.04 -0.53 9.99
CA GLY A 29 20.14 -0.86 11.09
C GLY A 29 18.86 -0.02 11.07
N GLY A 30 18.97 1.30 10.87
CA GLY A 30 17.83 2.21 10.75
C GLY A 30 16.97 1.90 9.53
N THR A 31 17.59 1.55 8.39
CA THR A 31 16.87 1.18 7.18
C THR A 31 16.09 -0.12 7.38
N ILE A 32 16.69 -1.13 8.00
CA ILE A 32 16.02 -2.39 8.36
C ILE A 32 14.90 -2.13 9.36
N ALA A 33 15.13 -1.31 10.39
CA ALA A 33 14.13 -0.98 11.39
C ALA A 33 12.91 -0.25 10.80
N LEU A 34 13.08 0.51 9.73
CA LEU A 34 11.97 1.17 9.01
C LEU A 34 11.29 0.24 8.01
N LEU A 35 12.05 -0.53 7.23
CA LEU A 35 11.50 -1.37 6.16
C LEU A 35 10.87 -2.66 6.68
N ALA A 36 11.46 -3.29 7.70
CA ALA A 36 10.98 -4.59 8.19
C ALA A 36 9.53 -4.52 8.70
N PRO A 37 9.10 -3.52 9.51
CA PRO A 37 7.70 -3.39 9.89
C PRO A 37 6.76 -3.20 8.69
N LEU A 38 7.15 -2.39 7.70
CA LEU A 38 6.34 -2.16 6.50
C LEU A 38 6.15 -3.44 5.69
N VAL A 39 7.23 -4.21 5.49
CA VAL A 39 7.18 -5.51 4.80
C VAL A 39 6.34 -6.51 5.58
N LEU A 40 6.48 -6.56 6.90
CA LEU A 40 5.69 -7.45 7.76
C LEU A 40 4.19 -7.10 7.73
N LEU A 41 3.84 -5.81 7.82
CA LEU A 41 2.46 -5.34 7.73
C LEU A 41 1.85 -5.67 6.37
N SER A 42 2.60 -5.43 5.28
CA SER A 42 2.16 -5.76 3.92
C SER A 42 1.90 -7.27 3.76
N ARG A 43 2.83 -8.12 4.22
CA ARG A 43 2.69 -9.60 4.15
C ARG A 43 1.55 -10.15 5.00
N ARG A 44 1.23 -9.49 6.12
CA ARG A 44 0.12 -9.89 7.00
C ARG A 44 -1.21 -9.23 6.60
N SER A 45 -1.24 -8.41 5.56
CA SER A 45 -2.47 -7.80 5.08
C SER A 45 -3.21 -8.78 4.17
N TRP A 46 -4.47 -9.06 4.47
CA TRP A 46 -5.30 -10.00 3.72
C TRP A 46 -6.77 -9.61 3.78
N SER A 47 -7.54 -10.06 2.79
CA SER A 47 -8.99 -9.98 2.78
C SER A 47 -9.58 -11.36 2.56
N ARG A 48 -10.72 -11.62 3.21
CA ARG A 48 -11.48 -12.85 3.07
C ARG A 48 -12.92 -12.51 2.79
N VAL A 49 -13.48 -13.16 1.78
CA VAL A 49 -14.90 -13.09 1.46
C VAL A 49 -15.59 -14.32 2.04
N GLY A 50 -16.72 -14.11 2.71
CA GLY A 50 -17.53 -15.17 3.30
C GLY A 50 -19.00 -14.80 3.32
N ALA A 51 -19.83 -15.72 3.82
CA ALA A 51 -21.27 -15.52 3.90
C ALA A 51 -21.66 -14.30 4.76
N ASP A 52 -20.89 -14.01 5.80
CA ASP A 52 -21.15 -12.88 6.71
C ASP A 52 -20.73 -11.53 6.13
N GLY A 53 -19.93 -11.50 5.05
CA GLY A 53 -19.39 -10.27 4.47
C GLY A 53 -17.92 -10.36 4.06
N ILE A 54 -17.27 -9.20 3.99
CA ILE A 54 -15.85 -9.08 3.65
C ILE A 54 -15.05 -8.76 4.91
N THR A 55 -14.14 -9.66 5.29
CA THR A 55 -13.19 -9.45 6.39
C THR A 55 -11.90 -8.86 5.84
N ILE A 56 -11.43 -7.78 6.46
CA ILE A 56 -10.20 -7.10 6.07
C ILE A 56 -9.24 -7.04 7.26
N CYS A 57 -7.99 -7.44 7.03
CA CYS A 57 -6.87 -7.25 7.94
C CYS A 57 -5.75 -6.46 7.26
N TRP A 58 -5.23 -5.42 7.92
CA TRP A 58 -4.14 -4.55 7.42
C TRP A 58 -2.80 -4.83 8.11
N GLY A 59 -2.54 -6.10 8.44
CA GLY A 59 -1.29 -6.52 9.05
C GLY A 59 -1.45 -7.01 10.49
N LEU A 60 -1.08 -6.18 11.47
CA LEU A 60 -1.09 -6.56 12.88
C LEU A 60 -2.45 -6.21 13.51
N GLY A 61 -3.29 -7.21 13.74
CA GLY A 61 -4.55 -7.06 14.47
C GLY A 61 -5.63 -8.07 14.05
N HIS A 62 -6.79 -7.96 14.69
CA HIS A 62 -7.97 -8.71 14.32
C HIS A 62 -8.57 -8.11 13.04
N GLY A 63 -8.87 -8.97 12.07
CA GLY A 63 -9.59 -8.57 10.87
C GLY A 63 -10.95 -8.01 11.25
N ARG A 64 -11.38 -6.94 10.56
CA ARG A 64 -12.72 -6.39 10.70
C ARG A 64 -13.61 -6.93 9.59
N THR A 65 -14.71 -7.55 9.96
CA THR A 65 -15.77 -7.98 9.03
C THR A 65 -16.71 -6.82 8.74
N TYR A 66 -16.96 -6.59 7.46
CA TYR A 66 -17.95 -5.65 6.96
C TYR A 66 -19.09 -6.47 6.37
N PRO A 67 -20.29 -6.42 6.96
CA PRO A 67 -21.41 -7.21 6.51
C PRO A 67 -21.94 -6.74 5.17
N TRP A 68 -22.55 -7.65 4.40
CA TRP A 68 -22.99 -7.37 3.03
C TRP A 68 -23.92 -6.16 2.92
N HIS A 69 -24.85 -5.99 3.87
CA HIS A 69 -25.78 -4.87 3.89
C HIS A 69 -25.12 -3.50 4.10
N GLU A 70 -23.88 -3.46 4.63
CA GLU A 70 -23.10 -2.23 4.70
C GLU A 70 -22.39 -1.91 3.39
N ILE A 71 -22.23 -2.87 2.47
CA ILE A 71 -21.43 -2.72 1.25
C ILE A 71 -22.34 -2.31 0.08
N GLN A 72 -22.24 -1.05 -0.33
CA GLN A 72 -23.09 -0.46 -1.37
C GLN A 72 -22.53 -0.62 -2.79
N TRP A 73 -21.21 -0.72 -2.91
CA TRP A 73 -20.55 -0.80 -4.21
C TRP A 73 -19.19 -1.46 -4.07
N ILE A 74 -18.76 -2.17 -5.11
CA ILE A 74 -17.41 -2.72 -5.22
C ILE A 74 -16.86 -2.32 -6.60
N ASP A 75 -15.64 -1.79 -6.63
CA ASP A 75 -14.96 -1.44 -7.88
C ASP A 75 -13.48 -1.81 -7.85
N VAL A 76 -12.85 -1.69 -9.03
CA VAL A 76 -11.41 -1.75 -9.19
C VAL A 76 -10.93 -0.35 -9.46
N ARG A 77 -10.07 0.19 -8.59
CA ARG A 77 -9.32 1.40 -8.94
C ARG A 77 -8.10 1.02 -9.74
N GLU A 78 -8.05 1.52 -10.96
CA GLU A 78 -6.81 1.64 -11.71
C GLU A 78 -6.05 2.88 -11.24
N THR A 79 -4.76 2.71 -10.96
CA THR A 79 -3.83 3.81 -10.70
C THR A 79 -2.70 3.71 -11.70
N LYS A 80 -2.60 4.69 -12.60
CA LYS A 80 -1.53 4.81 -13.58
C LYS A 80 -0.38 5.62 -12.98
N GLY A 81 0.81 5.03 -12.96
CA GLY A 81 2.08 5.67 -12.63
C GLY A 81 2.94 5.83 -13.88
N GLN A 82 4.12 6.42 -13.71
CA GLN A 82 5.10 6.63 -14.78
C GLN A 82 5.65 5.26 -15.23
N GLY A 83 4.99 4.64 -16.21
CA GLY A 83 5.38 3.35 -16.81
C GLY A 83 4.81 2.08 -16.16
N SER A 84 3.90 2.19 -15.18
CA SER A 84 3.26 1.03 -14.55
C SER A 84 1.80 1.30 -14.16
N SER A 85 0.96 0.28 -14.22
CA SER A 85 -0.42 0.33 -13.74
C SER A 85 -0.60 -0.56 -12.51
N SER A 86 -1.40 -0.11 -11.56
CA SER A 86 -1.80 -0.92 -10.42
C SER A 86 -3.31 -0.93 -10.26
N HIS A 87 -3.85 -2.12 -10.04
CA HIS A 87 -5.26 -2.40 -9.86
C HIS A 87 -5.49 -2.83 -8.41
N ALA A 88 -6.41 -2.16 -7.73
CA ALA A 88 -6.76 -2.46 -6.35
C ALA A 88 -8.27 -2.53 -6.20
N VAL A 89 -8.79 -3.64 -5.67
CA VAL A 89 -10.21 -3.77 -5.39
C VAL A 89 -10.59 -2.94 -4.17
N ARG A 90 -11.74 -2.28 -4.23
CA ARG A 90 -12.27 -1.44 -3.16
C ARG A 90 -13.75 -1.72 -2.95
N MET A 91 -14.16 -1.58 -1.71
CA MET A 91 -15.56 -1.54 -1.32
C MET A 91 -15.93 -0.18 -0.77
N PHE A 92 -17.16 0.21 -1.04
CA PHE A 92 -17.79 1.43 -0.57
C PHE A 92 -18.90 1.06 0.39
N LEU A 93 -18.87 1.71 1.54
CA LEU A 93 -19.77 1.42 2.63
C LEU A 93 -20.92 2.42 2.68
N SER A 94 -22.05 1.99 3.22
CA SER A 94 -23.15 2.85 3.65
C SER A 94 -22.62 3.91 4.61
N GLY A 95 -22.67 5.17 4.19
CA GLY A 95 -22.00 6.29 4.89
C GLY A 95 -20.78 6.86 4.17
N GLY A 96 -20.52 6.45 2.92
CA GLY A 96 -19.54 7.08 2.04
C GLY A 96 -18.08 6.75 2.36
N ARG A 97 -17.85 5.83 3.31
CA ARG A 97 -16.51 5.36 3.65
C ARG A 97 -16.04 4.36 2.60
N ARG A 98 -14.72 4.31 2.41
CA ARG A 98 -14.08 3.44 1.41
C ARG A 98 -12.98 2.62 2.05
N ARG A 99 -12.84 1.39 1.57
CA ARG A 99 -11.84 0.45 2.04
C ARG A 99 -11.30 -0.33 0.86
N SER A 100 -9.98 -0.31 0.68
CA SER A 100 -9.32 -1.24 -0.24
C SER A 100 -9.33 -2.64 0.37
N LEU A 101 -9.41 -3.65 -0.48
CA LEU A 101 -9.32 -5.06 -0.08
C LEU A 101 -7.85 -5.50 -0.18
N PRO A 102 -7.12 -5.59 0.94
CA PRO A 102 -5.74 -6.07 0.91
C PRO A 102 -5.69 -7.52 0.42
N GLY A 103 -4.66 -7.87 -0.33
CA GLY A 103 -4.55 -9.17 -0.98
C GLY A 103 -5.29 -9.30 -2.33
N LEU A 104 -6.27 -8.44 -2.63
CA LEU A 104 -6.85 -8.30 -3.97
C LEU A 104 -6.25 -7.07 -4.66
N TYR A 105 -4.98 -7.21 -5.03
CA TYR A 105 -4.16 -6.18 -5.66
C TYR A 105 -3.29 -6.79 -6.75
N ARG A 106 -3.12 -6.08 -7.86
CA ARG A 106 -2.22 -6.43 -8.96
C ARG A 106 -1.42 -5.22 -9.40
N SER A 107 -0.13 -5.41 -9.65
CA SER A 107 0.71 -4.45 -10.38
C SER A 107 1.80 -5.18 -11.15
N ASP A 108 2.55 -4.46 -11.99
CA ASP A 108 3.65 -5.06 -12.74
C ASP A 108 4.76 -5.63 -11.82
N MET A 109 4.94 -5.03 -10.63
CA MET A 109 5.87 -5.53 -9.60
C MET A 109 5.26 -6.64 -8.72
N HIS A 110 3.93 -6.79 -8.72
CA HIS A 110 3.21 -7.80 -7.95
C HIS A 110 2.14 -8.46 -8.82
N PRO A 111 2.55 -9.38 -9.73
CA PRO A 111 1.61 -10.04 -10.61
C PRO A 111 0.68 -10.95 -9.79
N ALA A 112 -0.62 -10.80 -10.03
CA ALA A 112 -1.66 -11.66 -9.46
C ALA A 112 -2.46 -12.24 -10.64
N PRO A 113 -2.10 -13.45 -11.13
CA PRO A 113 -2.74 -14.04 -12.32
C PRO A 113 -4.23 -14.32 -12.09
N ASP A 114 -4.60 -14.65 -10.86
CA ASP A 114 -5.98 -14.99 -10.48
C ASP A 114 -6.81 -13.76 -10.08
N PHE A 115 -6.28 -12.54 -10.29
CA PHE A 115 -6.91 -11.30 -9.84
C PHE A 115 -8.34 -11.15 -10.36
N ASP A 116 -8.55 -11.40 -11.65
CA ASP A 116 -9.84 -11.23 -12.30
C ASP A 116 -10.87 -12.26 -11.80
N GLU A 117 -10.44 -13.51 -11.60
CA GLU A 117 -11.29 -14.57 -11.04
C GLU A 117 -11.69 -14.26 -9.58
N GLN A 118 -10.72 -13.83 -8.76
CA GLN A 118 -10.98 -13.47 -7.37
C GLN A 118 -11.88 -12.25 -7.27
N PHE A 119 -11.66 -11.24 -8.11
CA PHE A 119 -12.53 -10.07 -8.20
C PHE A 119 -13.96 -10.46 -8.57
N GLN A 120 -14.13 -11.28 -9.61
CA GLN A 120 -15.46 -11.73 -10.04
C GLN A 120 -16.16 -12.53 -8.95
N ARG A 121 -15.42 -13.36 -8.19
CA ARG A 121 -15.96 -14.08 -7.04
C ARG A 121 -16.51 -13.13 -5.98
N VAL A 122 -15.81 -12.04 -5.68
CA VAL A 122 -16.28 -11.03 -4.72
C VAL A 122 -17.55 -10.34 -5.22
N VAL A 123 -17.56 -9.95 -6.50
CA VAL A 123 -18.72 -9.30 -7.12
C VAL A 123 -19.94 -10.23 -7.09
N ASN A 124 -19.79 -11.50 -7.47
CA ASN A 124 -20.87 -12.47 -7.44
C ASN A 124 -21.45 -12.65 -6.03
N TRP A 125 -20.60 -12.74 -5.00
CA TRP A 125 -21.04 -12.82 -3.61
C TRP A 125 -21.79 -11.55 -3.17
N TRP A 126 -21.29 -10.39 -3.56
CA TRP A 126 -21.92 -9.11 -3.25
C TRP A 126 -23.28 -8.96 -3.92
N GLU A 127 -23.39 -9.30 -5.21
CA GLU A 127 -24.65 -9.27 -5.94
C GLU A 127 -25.67 -10.27 -5.38
N LEU A 128 -25.23 -11.46 -4.96
CA LEU A 128 -26.12 -12.45 -4.37
C LEU A 128 -26.59 -12.04 -2.97
N SER A 129 -25.79 -11.28 -2.23
CA SER A 129 -26.05 -10.92 -0.84
C SER A 129 -26.66 -9.53 -0.65
N THR A 130 -26.84 -8.76 -1.72
CA THR A 130 -27.26 -7.35 -1.65
C THR A 130 -28.40 -7.06 -2.63
N ASP A 131 -29.47 -6.43 -2.13
CA ASP A 131 -30.60 -5.99 -2.93
C ASP A 131 -30.17 -5.02 -4.04
N GLN A 132 -30.79 -5.14 -5.22
CA GLN A 132 -30.47 -4.30 -6.37
C GLN A 132 -30.64 -2.80 -6.10
N THR A 133 -31.60 -2.42 -5.25
CA THR A 133 -31.86 -1.02 -4.87
C THR A 133 -30.78 -0.46 -3.93
N ALA A 134 -30.05 -1.31 -3.20
CA ALA A 134 -28.96 -0.90 -2.33
C ALA A 134 -27.62 -0.72 -3.08
N ARG A 135 -27.54 -1.14 -4.35
CA ARG A 135 -26.34 -1.06 -5.21
C ARG A 135 -26.19 0.35 -5.81
N VAL A 136 -25.85 1.31 -4.96
CA VAL A 136 -25.68 2.71 -5.38
C VAL A 136 -24.22 3.01 -5.63
N ARG A 137 -23.90 3.41 -6.87
CA ARG A 137 -22.55 3.86 -7.21
C ARG A 137 -22.25 5.19 -6.51
N PRO A 138 -21.17 5.29 -5.72
CA PRO A 138 -20.82 6.52 -5.02
C PRO A 138 -20.22 7.55 -5.98
N SER A 139 -20.43 8.83 -5.66
CA SER A 139 -19.84 9.94 -6.40
C SER A 139 -18.31 9.98 -6.23
N GLU A 140 -17.61 10.45 -7.27
CA GLU A 140 -16.16 10.68 -7.22
C GLU A 140 -15.83 11.72 -6.14
N GLN A 141 -14.85 11.43 -5.30
CA GLN A 141 -14.43 12.33 -4.22
C GLN A 141 -13.14 13.05 -4.61
N PHE A 142 -12.93 14.26 -4.08
CA PHE A 142 -11.68 15.01 -4.26
C PHE A 142 -10.43 14.20 -3.91
N ARG A 143 -10.52 13.30 -2.92
CA ARG A 143 -9.42 12.42 -2.52
C ARG A 143 -9.02 11.42 -3.62
N ASP A 144 -9.90 11.11 -4.58
CA ASP A 144 -9.57 10.27 -5.73
C ASP A 144 -8.64 10.97 -6.72
N ARG A 145 -8.65 12.31 -6.70
CA ARG A 145 -7.79 13.18 -7.53
C ARG A 145 -6.39 13.35 -6.93
N LEU A 146 -6.17 12.99 -5.66
CA LEU A 146 -4.83 12.96 -5.07
C LEU A 146 -4.08 11.77 -5.68
N THR A 147 -3.19 12.08 -6.62
CA THR A 147 -2.33 11.09 -7.25
C THR A 147 -1.23 10.63 -6.29
N PRO A 148 -0.75 9.38 -6.42
CA PRO A 148 0.39 8.88 -5.65
C PRO A 148 1.61 9.80 -5.75
N THR A 149 1.76 10.50 -6.87
CA THR A 149 2.82 11.49 -7.12
C THR A 149 2.81 12.63 -6.10
N VAL A 150 1.63 13.17 -5.76
CA VAL A 150 1.53 14.27 -4.78
C VAL A 150 1.92 13.77 -3.38
N VAL A 151 1.47 12.58 -3.01
CA VAL A 151 1.83 11.97 -1.72
C VAL A 151 3.33 11.67 -1.65
N GLY A 152 3.89 11.13 -2.74
CA GLY A 152 5.32 10.87 -2.87
C GLY A 152 6.15 12.15 -2.76
N LEU A 153 5.75 13.22 -3.44
CA LEU A 153 6.45 14.52 -3.39
C LEU A 153 6.49 15.07 -1.96
N VAL A 154 5.34 15.08 -1.28
CA VAL A 154 5.24 15.56 0.12
C VAL A 154 6.08 14.69 1.05
N GLY A 155 6.07 13.37 0.86
CA GLY A 155 6.90 12.44 1.62
C GLY A 155 8.40 12.68 1.42
N THR A 156 8.84 12.87 0.17
CA THR A 156 10.25 13.18 -0.14
C THR A 156 10.69 14.49 0.48
N ILE A 157 9.86 15.54 0.39
CA ILE A 157 10.16 16.84 1.03
C ILE A 157 10.31 16.66 2.54
N ALA A 158 9.40 15.93 3.20
CA ALA A 158 9.49 15.67 4.63
C ALA A 158 10.78 14.93 5.00
N ILE A 159 11.16 13.90 4.24
CA ILE A 159 12.41 13.15 4.46
C ILE A 159 13.63 14.07 4.30
N VAL A 160 13.67 14.91 3.25
CA VAL A 160 14.77 15.86 3.01
C VAL A 160 14.89 16.85 4.17
N VAL A 161 13.77 17.39 4.67
CA VAL A 161 13.77 18.32 5.80
C VAL A 161 14.29 17.66 7.07
N VAL A 162 13.86 16.43 7.39
CA VAL A 162 14.33 15.69 8.56
C VAL A 162 15.82 15.38 8.46
N MET A 163 16.28 14.91 7.29
CA MET A 163 17.69 14.63 7.04
C MET A 163 18.55 15.89 7.16
N PHE A 164 18.08 17.03 6.63
CA PHE A 164 18.76 18.30 6.74
C PHE A 164 18.84 18.78 8.20
N ALA A 165 17.75 18.70 8.95
CA ALA A 165 17.74 19.05 10.37
C ALA A 165 18.70 18.17 11.19
N ALA A 166 18.68 16.85 10.95
CA ALA A 166 19.59 15.91 11.61
C ALA A 166 21.06 16.22 11.27
N PHE A 167 21.37 16.53 10.00
CA PHE A 167 22.71 16.92 9.58
C PHE A 167 23.18 18.21 10.27
N VAL A 168 22.32 19.22 10.37
CA VAL A 168 22.64 20.48 11.05
C VAL A 168 22.92 20.25 12.54
N ILE A 169 22.11 19.43 13.21
CA ILE A 169 22.28 19.10 14.63
C ILE A 169 23.60 18.35 14.86
N VAL A 170 23.92 17.35 14.03
CA VAL A 170 25.16 16.57 14.14
C VAL A 170 26.39 17.43 13.88
N ARG A 171 26.29 18.48 13.05
CA ARG A 171 27.42 19.39 12.77
C ARG A 171 27.66 20.43 13.86
N GLN A 172 26.71 20.63 14.77
CA GLN A 172 26.82 21.56 15.90
C GLN A 172 27.26 20.91 17.21
N LEU A 173 27.33 19.57 17.24
CA LEU A 173 27.92 18.76 18.32
C LEU A 173 29.39 18.45 18.02
#